data_AF-A0A6G1DRV4-F1
#
_entry.id   AF-A0A6G1DRV4-F1
#
_cell.length_a   1.000
_cell.length_b   1.000
_cell.length_c   1.000
_cell.angle_alpha   90.00
_cell.angle_beta   90.00
_cell.angle_gamma   90.00
#
_symmetry.space_group_name_H-M   'P 1'
#
loop_
_entity.id
_entity.type
_entity.pdbx_description
1 polymer ?
#
loop_
_entity_poly.entity_id
_entity_poly.type
_entity_poly.pdbx_seq_one_letter_code
_entity_poly.pdbx_strand_id
1 'polypeptide(L)'
;MSPVKWLMHWHPNPGATLNSQILAEACACAESLGGSKDGRWKTSIIFYRAMARDSASAAAGGAPPQLPPEIPRELLGVALHERPGLYFSILRAQRLVLQADSAFPQVMEKLQSYKARVTLNFEVTLHPSLSF
;
A
#
# COMPACT_ATOMS: atom_id res chain seq x y z
N MET A 1 0.45 24.85 -10.35
CA MET A 1 0.58 24.34 -8.97
C MET A 1 0.03 22.92 -8.97
N SER A 2 0.75 21.93 -8.44
CA SER A 2 0.18 20.57 -8.32
C SER A 2 -0.95 20.59 -7.28
N PRO A 3 -2.10 19.94 -7.52
CA PRO A 3 -3.14 19.83 -6.50
C PRO A 3 -2.60 19.12 -5.25
N VAL A 4 -2.93 19.67 -4.07
CA VAL A 4 -2.59 19.08 -2.77
C VAL A 4 -3.55 17.93 -2.50
N LYS A 5 -3.01 16.77 -2.13
CA LYS A 5 -3.80 15.59 -1.75
C LYS A 5 -3.71 15.35 -0.26
N TRP A 6 -4.85 15.06 0.36
CA TRP A 6 -4.97 14.79 1.79
C TRP A 6 -5.29 13.30 2.00
N LEU A 7 -4.62 12.66 2.95
CA LEU A 7 -4.94 11.33 3.42
C LEU A 7 -5.40 11.43 4.87
N MET A 8 -6.66 11.04 5.14
CA MET A 8 -7.20 10.94 6.49
C MET A 8 -7.23 9.47 6.92
N HIS A 9 -6.69 9.20 8.10
CA HIS A 9 -6.75 7.89 8.73
C HIS A 9 -7.58 8.00 10.01
N TRP A 10 -8.73 7.32 10.02
CA TRP A 10 -9.56 7.20 11.21
C TRP A 10 -9.26 5.89 11.93
N HIS A 11 -8.95 5.98 13.21
CA HIS A 11 -8.71 4.82 14.07
C HIS A 11 -9.82 4.71 15.13
N PRO A 12 -10.96 4.07 14.80
CA PRO A 12 -12.06 3.92 15.74
C PRO A 12 -11.64 3.13 16.99
N ASN A 13 -12.34 3.36 18.10
CA ASN A 13 -12.20 2.52 19.29
C ASN A 13 -12.61 1.08 18.95
N PRO A 14 -12.03 0.07 19.61
CA PRO A 14 -12.43 -1.33 19.43
C PRO A 14 -13.95 -1.49 19.55
N GLY A 15 -14.58 -2.14 18.57
CA GLY A 15 -16.03 -2.37 18.53
C GLY A 15 -16.84 -1.32 17.77
N ALA A 16 -16.28 -0.16 17.42
CA ALA A 16 -16.93 0.77 16.51
C ALA A 16 -16.81 0.28 15.06
N THR A 17 -17.95 0.16 14.38
CA THR A 17 -18.01 -0.21 12.96
C THR A 17 -18.21 1.03 12.11
N LEU A 18 -17.53 1.09 10.96
CA LEU A 18 -17.83 2.11 9.95
C LEU A 18 -19.20 1.77 9.35
N ASN A 19 -20.20 2.60 9.62
CA ASN A 19 -21.52 2.49 9.01
C ASN A 19 -21.69 3.50 7.87
N SER A 20 -22.77 3.36 7.09
CA SER A 20 -23.07 4.23 5.95
C SER A 20 -23.27 5.70 6.34
N GLN A 21 -23.78 5.98 7.55
CA GLN A 21 -24.01 7.33 8.03
C GLN A 21 -22.71 8.08 8.30
N ILE A 22 -21.76 7.47 9.03
CA ILE A 22 -20.44 8.05 9.31
C ILE A 22 -19.69 8.31 8.00
N LEU A 23 -19.80 7.37 7.04
CA LEU A 23 -19.19 7.53 5.72
C LEU A 23 -19.83 8.70 4.95
N ALA A 24 -21.15 8.83 4.99
CA ALA A 24 -21.86 9.93 4.34
C ALA A 24 -21.48 11.31 4.93
N GLU A 25 -21.39 11.41 6.26
CA GLU A 25 -20.95 12.63 6.95
C GLU A 25 -19.51 13.00 6.57
N ALA A 26 -18.60 12.01 6.57
CA ALA A 26 -17.21 12.22 6.15
C ALA A 26 -17.12 12.67 4.68
N CYS A 27 -17.93 12.10 3.79
CA CYS A 27 -17.99 12.52 2.39
C CYS A 27 -18.54 13.94 2.24
N ALA A 28 -19.61 14.30 2.95
CA ALA A 28 -20.17 15.65 2.93
C ALA A 28 -19.15 16.70 3.43
N CYS A 29 -18.36 16.36 4.45
CA CYS A 29 -17.24 17.18 4.91
C CYS A 29 -16.14 17.31 3.85
N ALA A 30 -15.81 16.23 3.12
CA ALA A 30 -14.82 16.30 2.04
C ALA A 30 -15.33 17.15 0.85
N GLU A 31 -16.62 17.06 0.52
CA GLU A 31 -17.26 17.85 -0.53
C GLU A 31 -17.28 19.34 -0.21
N SER A 32 -17.54 19.72 1.05
CA SER A 32 -17.49 21.14 1.48
C SER A 32 -16.07 21.76 1.36
N LEU A 33 -15.03 20.92 1.33
CA LEU A 33 -13.64 21.29 1.07
C LEU A 33 -13.28 21.25 -0.43
N GLY A 34 -14.25 21.01 -1.32
CA GLY A 34 -14.05 20.93 -2.76
C GLY A 34 -13.68 19.53 -3.29
N GLY A 35 -13.87 18.48 -2.50
CA GLY A 35 -13.70 17.09 -2.95
C GLY A 35 -14.83 16.64 -3.87
N SER A 36 -14.51 15.81 -4.87
CA SER A 36 -15.50 15.16 -5.74
C SER A 36 -15.66 13.67 -5.40
N LYS A 37 -16.88 13.16 -5.48
CA LYS A 37 -17.15 11.72 -5.43
C LYS A 37 -16.81 11.10 -6.78
N ASP A 38 -15.62 10.55 -6.92
CA ASP A 38 -15.23 9.80 -8.12
C ASP A 38 -15.45 8.28 -7.92
N GLY A 39 -16.59 7.81 -8.41
CA GLY A 39 -16.89 6.41 -8.71
C GLY A 39 -16.39 5.35 -7.72
N ARG A 40 -15.89 4.25 -8.28
CA ARG A 40 -15.33 3.13 -7.53
C ARG A 40 -13.82 3.27 -7.49
N TRP A 41 -13.26 3.40 -6.29
CA TRP A 41 -11.82 3.39 -6.09
C TRP A 41 -11.36 2.04 -5.55
N LYS A 42 -10.23 1.56 -6.09
CA LYS A 42 -9.54 0.36 -5.62
C LYS A 42 -8.05 0.63 -5.45
N THR A 43 -7.58 0.55 -4.21
CA THR A 43 -6.16 0.72 -3.85
C THR A 43 -5.70 -0.49 -3.06
N SER A 44 -4.48 -0.96 -3.30
CA SER A 44 -3.88 -2.01 -2.49
C SER A 44 -2.58 -1.55 -1.84
N ILE A 45 -2.39 -1.97 -0.59
CA ILE A 45 -1.17 -1.78 0.18
C ILE A 45 -0.65 -3.16 0.55
N ILE A 46 0.61 -3.43 0.24
CA ILE A 46 1.21 -4.75 0.40
C ILE A 46 2.48 -4.63 1.23
N PHE A 47 2.56 -5.38 2.32
CA PHE A 47 3.76 -5.47 3.16
C PHE A 47 4.60 -6.65 2.71
N TYR A 48 5.82 -6.38 2.26
CA TYR A 48 6.77 -7.39 1.85
C TYR A 48 7.90 -7.55 2.86
N ARG A 49 8.42 -8.78 2.92
CA ARG A 49 9.66 -9.11 3.61
C ARG A 49 10.68 -9.62 2.60
N ALA A 50 11.93 -9.17 2.73
CA ALA A 50 13.02 -9.67 1.90
C ALA A 50 13.20 -11.16 2.14
N MET A 51 13.40 -11.90 1.05
CA MET A 51 13.79 -13.30 1.09
C MET A 51 15.31 -13.37 1.24
N ALA A 52 15.79 -14.16 2.19
CA ALA A 52 17.20 -14.49 2.22
C ALA A 52 17.46 -15.41 1.02
N ARG A 53 18.24 -14.94 0.04
CA ARG A 53 18.86 -15.88 -0.89
C ARG A 53 19.87 -16.66 -0.07
N ASP A 54 19.84 -17.98 -0.19
CA ASP A 54 20.97 -18.82 0.18
C ASP A 54 22.13 -18.36 -0.70
N SER A 55 22.96 -17.46 -0.18
CA SER A 55 24.29 -17.28 -0.73
C SER A 55 24.95 -18.64 -0.63
N ALA A 56 25.27 -19.26 -1.76
CA ALA A 56 26.00 -20.54 -1.83
C ALA A 56 27.37 -20.49 -1.08
N SER A 57 27.77 -19.33 -0.54
CA SER A 57 28.88 -19.13 0.38
C SER A 57 28.53 -19.26 1.88
N ALA A 58 27.28 -19.49 2.28
CA ALA A 58 26.90 -19.81 3.66
C ALA A 58 27.02 -21.32 3.99
N ALA A 59 27.54 -22.11 3.06
CA ALA A 59 27.77 -23.55 3.22
C ALA A 59 28.99 -23.90 4.11
N ALA A 60 29.60 -22.92 4.78
CA ALA A 60 30.69 -23.13 5.74
C ALA A 60 30.26 -22.67 7.15
N GLY A 61 29.37 -23.44 7.78
CA GLY A 61 29.14 -23.38 9.22
C GLY A 61 27.79 -22.80 9.64
N GLY A 62 26.78 -23.67 9.73
CA GLY A 62 25.70 -23.70 10.74
C GLY A 62 24.87 -22.45 11.08
N ALA A 63 25.15 -21.28 10.52
CA ALA A 63 24.47 -20.04 10.83
C ALA A 63 23.21 -19.91 9.97
N PRO A 64 22.08 -19.43 10.54
CA PRO A 64 20.88 -19.18 9.75
C PRO A 64 21.20 -18.16 8.64
N PRO A 65 20.61 -18.29 7.44
CA PRO A 65 20.90 -17.41 6.32
C PRO A 65 20.61 -15.95 6.72
N GLN A 66 21.67 -15.16 6.88
CA GLN A 66 21.57 -13.75 7.23
C GLN A 66 21.57 -12.91 5.95
N LEU A 67 20.48 -12.18 5.72
CA LEU A 67 20.45 -11.13 4.70
C LEU A 67 21.54 -10.09 5.01
N PRO A 68 22.37 -9.71 4.01
CA PRO A 68 23.31 -8.60 4.12
C PRO A 68 22.61 -7.34 4.65
N PRO A 69 23.28 -6.53 5.49
CA PRO A 69 22.69 -5.32 6.08
C PRO A 69 22.27 -4.29 5.03
N GLU A 70 22.84 -4.34 3.83
CA GLU A 70 22.53 -3.45 2.71
C GLU A 70 21.17 -3.76 2.05
N ILE A 71 20.63 -4.97 2.22
CA ILE A 71 19.35 -5.34 1.61
C ILE A 71 18.22 -4.88 2.53
N PRO A 72 17.30 -4.02 2.05
CA PRO A 72 16.19 -3.58 2.87
C PRO A 72 15.28 -4.76 3.23
N ARG A 73 15.10 -4.99 4.54
CA ARG A 73 14.36 -6.16 5.04
C ARG A 73 12.85 -6.06 4.83
N GLU A 74 12.33 -4.84 4.78
CA GLU A 74 10.91 -4.55 4.67
C GLU A 74 10.67 -3.55 3.54
N LEU A 75 9.63 -3.81 2.77
CA LEU A 75 9.23 -3.00 1.63
C LEU A 75 7.71 -2.85 1.66
N LEU A 76 7.23 -1.63 1.49
CA LEU A 76 5.81 -1.33 1.42
C LEU A 76 5.43 -1.03 -0.03
N GLY A 77 4.58 -1.86 -0.60
CA GLY A 77 4.00 -1.70 -1.92
C GLY A 77 2.68 -0.95 -1.89
N VAL A 78 2.46 -0.06 -2.85
CA VAL A 78 1.20 0.68 -3.01
C VAL A 78 0.81 0.73 -4.48
N ALA A 79 -0.36 0.20 -4.81
CA ALA A 79 -1.00 0.36 -6.11
C ALA A 79 -2.21 1.27 -5.96
N LEU A 80 -2.21 2.40 -6.68
CA LEU A 80 -3.24 3.44 -6.57
C LEU A 80 -4.22 3.35 -7.74
N HIS A 81 -5.53 3.44 -7.44
CA HIS A 81 -6.57 3.48 -8.47
C HIS A 81 -6.35 4.57 -9.51
N GLU A 82 -5.96 5.77 -9.06
CA GLU A 82 -5.78 6.95 -9.91
C GLU A 82 -4.60 6.82 -10.89
N ARG A 83 -3.70 5.85 -10.67
CA ARG A 83 -2.53 5.62 -11.50
C ARG A 83 -2.35 4.12 -11.79
N PRO A 84 -3.25 3.51 -12.59
CA PRO A 84 -3.32 2.06 -12.75
C PRO A 84 -2.08 1.42 -13.40
N GLY A 85 -1.23 2.19 -14.08
CA GLY A 85 0.04 1.71 -14.65
C GLY A 85 1.25 1.86 -13.72
N LEU A 86 1.08 2.45 -12.53
CA LEU A 86 2.19 2.72 -11.63
C LEU A 86 2.08 1.94 -10.32
N TYR A 87 3.24 1.56 -9.83
CA TYR A 87 3.42 0.93 -8.55
C TYR A 87 4.42 1.75 -7.72
N PHE A 88 4.08 2.05 -6.47
CA PHE A 88 4.96 2.75 -5.56
C PHE A 88 5.53 1.77 -4.55
N SER A 89 6.84 1.84 -4.35
CA SER A 89 7.55 1.02 -3.40
C SER A 89 8.26 1.90 -2.40
N ILE A 90 8.00 1.69 -1.11
CA ILE A 90 8.47 2.55 -0.03
C ILE A 90 9.38 1.75 0.88
N LEU A 91 10.60 2.24 1.01
CA LEU A 91 11.63 1.75 1.91
C LEU A 91 11.70 2.68 3.11
N ARG A 92 10.91 2.34 4.15
CA ARG A 92 10.68 3.24 5.29
C ARG A 92 11.97 3.59 6.03
N ALA A 93 12.85 2.61 6.27
CA ALA A 93 14.11 2.85 6.99
C ALA A 93 15.04 3.80 6.23
N GLN A 94 15.01 3.75 4.89
CA GLN A 94 15.81 4.58 4.01
C GLN A 94 15.09 5.87 3.57
N ARG A 95 13.84 6.08 4.01
CA ARG A 95 12.97 7.20 3.60
C ARG A 95 12.90 7.36 2.07
N LEU A 96 12.96 6.25 1.34
CA LEU A 96 12.97 6.24 -0.11
C LEU A 96 11.61 5.81 -0.66
N VAL A 97 11.14 6.54 -1.67
CA VAL A 97 9.95 6.18 -2.46
C VAL A 97 10.41 5.95 -3.89
N LEU A 98 10.14 4.75 -4.40
CA LEU A 98 10.43 4.32 -5.75
C LEU A 98 9.11 4.26 -6.52
N GLN A 99 9.08 4.88 -7.69
CA GLN A 99 8.01 4.70 -8.64
C GLN A 99 8.46 3.67 -9.68
N ALA A 100 7.64 2.66 -9.90
CA ALA A 100 7.88 1.58 -10.85
C ALA A 100 6.62 1.31 -11.69
N ASP A 101 6.75 0.45 -12.69
CA ASP A 101 5.62 -0.05 -13.46
C ASP A 101 4.74 -1.00 -12.61
N SER A 102 3.46 -1.10 -12.95
CA SER A 102 2.49 -2.02 -12.35
C SER A 102 2.94 -3.50 -12.32
N ALA A 103 3.84 -3.93 -13.20
CA ALA A 103 4.41 -5.27 -13.23
C ALA A 103 5.49 -5.52 -12.16
N PHE A 104 5.96 -4.49 -11.46
CA PHE A 104 7.04 -4.61 -10.47
C PHE A 104 6.81 -5.70 -9.41
N PRO A 105 5.61 -5.87 -8.82
CA PRO A 105 5.33 -6.97 -7.90
C PRO A 105 5.57 -8.36 -8.50
N GLN A 106 5.19 -8.56 -9.77
CA GLN A 106 5.37 -9.83 -10.47
C GLN A 106 6.84 -10.12 -10.71
N VAL A 107 7.64 -9.10 -11.02
CA VAL A 107 9.09 -9.24 -11.17
C VAL A 107 9.73 -9.64 -9.84
N MET A 108 9.36 -8.99 -8.73
CA MET A 108 9.87 -9.35 -7.40
C MET A 108 9.51 -10.78 -7.00
N GLU A 109 8.30 -11.22 -7.31
CA GLU A 109 7.84 -12.58 -7.07
C GLU A 109 8.64 -13.61 -7.89
N LYS A 110 8.80 -13.36 -9.20
CA LYS A 110 9.59 -14.23 -10.10
C LYS A 110 11.06 -14.32 -9.67
N LEU A 111 11.65 -13.22 -9.24
CA LEU A 111 13.02 -13.18 -8.74
C LEU A 111 13.16 -13.76 -7.32
N GLN A 112 12.04 -14.02 -6.66
CA GLN A 112 11.94 -14.42 -5.26
C GLN A 112 12.71 -13.47 -4.33
N SER A 113 12.72 -12.17 -4.64
CA SER A 113 13.46 -11.17 -3.87
C SER A 113 12.71 -10.74 -2.61
N TYR A 114 11.39 -10.63 -2.72
CA TYR A 114 10.50 -10.18 -1.67
C TYR A 114 9.24 -11.03 -1.65
N LYS A 115 8.80 -11.43 -0.45
CA LYS A 115 7.57 -12.19 -0.25
C LYS A 115 6.52 -11.32 0.43
N ALA A 116 5.33 -11.27 -0.16
CA ALA A 116 4.18 -10.60 0.45
C ALA A 116 3.79 -11.30 1.75
N ARG A 117 3.59 -10.52 2.81
CA ARG A 117 3.17 -10.99 4.14
C ARG A 117 1.73 -10.64 4.43
N VAL A 118 1.35 -9.40 4.11
CA VAL A 118 0.01 -8.88 4.33
C VAL A 118 -0.36 -8.03 3.12
N THR A 119 -1.56 -8.24 2.61
CA THR A 119 -2.16 -7.40 1.56
C THR A 119 -3.43 -6.80 2.10
N LEU A 120 -3.49 -5.48 2.13
CA LEU A 120 -4.68 -4.71 2.44
C LEU A 120 -5.28 -4.22 1.12
N ASN A 121 -6.51 -4.62 0.84
CA ASN A 121 -7.25 -4.14 -0.33
C ASN A 121 -8.34 -3.19 0.15
N PHE A 122 -8.32 -1.97 -0.38
CA PHE A 122 -9.31 -0.94 -0.12
C PHE A 122 -10.16 -0.82 -1.37
N GLU A 123 -11.44 -1.12 -1.25
CA GLU A 123 -12.43 -0.89 -2.28
C GLU A 123 -13.55 -0.04 -1.67
N VAL A 124 -13.84 1.13 -2.23
CA VAL A 124 -15.12 1.77 -1.95
C VAL A 124 -15.79 2.24 -3.23
N THR A 125 -17.10 2.15 -3.19
CA THR A 125 -17.98 2.61 -4.25
C THR A 125 -18.79 3.75 -3.67
N LEU A 126 -18.50 4.97 -4.11
CA LEU A 126 -19.31 6.13 -3.76
C LEU A 126 -20.46 6.18 -4.77
N HIS A 127 -21.64 5.72 -4.33
CA HIS A 127 -22.81 5.76 -5.20
C HIS A 127 -23.32 7.21 -5.30
N PRO A 128 -23.50 7.78 -6.50
CA PRO A 128 -23.99 9.15 -6.66
C PRO A 128 -25.44 9.33 -6.16
N SER A 129 -26.18 8.25 -5.90
CA SER A 129 -27.55 8.31 -5.37
C SER A 129 -27.64 8.41 -3.84
N LEU A 130 -26.52 8.59 -3.13
CA LEU A 130 -26.54 9.06 -1.73
C LEU A 130 -26.62 10.59 -1.72
N SER A 131 -27.68 11.11 -2.34
CA SER A 131 -28.24 12.42 -2.08
C SER A 131 -29.49 12.17 -1.24
N PHE A 132 -29.38 12.41 0.07
CA PHE A 132 -30.55 12.58 0.92
C PHE A 132 -31.08 14.01 0.76
#